data_AF-A0A934C6L7-F1
#
_entry.id   AF-A0A934C6L7-F1
#
_cell.length_a   1.000
_cell.length_b   1.000
_cell.length_c   1.000
_cell.angle_alpha   90.00
_cell.angle_beta   90.00
_cell.angle_gamma   90.00
#
_symmetry.space_group_name_H-M   'P 1'
#
loop_
_entity.id
_entity.type
_entity.pdbx_description
1 polymer ?
#
loop_
_entity_poly.entity_id
_entity_poly.type
_entity_poly.pdbx_seq_one_letter_code
_entity_poly.pdbx_strand_id
1 'polypeptide(L)'
;MKHRYLLPLVFAFAAAAFAAQPKEYQVTGPIVALTNDVITVDKGGEKWEIGRSAATKVTGTLAVGSKVTVYYRMAATSAEVKDAPAKGAEKKEKAKK
;
A
#
# COMPACT_ATOMS: atom_id res chain seq x y z
N MET A 1 -43.47 36.46 -12.83
CA MET A 1 -43.63 35.00 -13.04
C MET A 1 -42.26 34.37 -12.74
N LYS A 2 -41.92 33.98 -11.51
CA LYS A 2 -42.23 32.74 -10.78
C LYS A 2 -41.98 31.45 -11.56
N HIS A 3 -40.74 31.13 -11.93
CA HIS A 3 -40.33 29.75 -12.21
C HIS A 3 -39.18 29.35 -11.27
N ARG A 4 -39.61 28.81 -10.12
CA ARG A 4 -38.81 27.95 -9.24
C ARG A 4 -38.61 26.64 -9.98
N TYR A 5 -37.39 26.28 -10.36
CA TYR A 5 -37.02 24.88 -10.55
C TYR A 5 -35.63 24.65 -9.97
N LEU A 6 -35.65 24.10 -8.75
CA LEU A 6 -34.54 23.41 -8.10
C LEU A 6 -33.96 22.37 -9.07
N LEU A 7 -32.70 22.52 -9.44
CA LEU A 7 -31.91 21.47 -10.08
C LEU A 7 -31.43 20.52 -8.97
N PRO A 8 -31.71 19.20 -9.03
CA PRO A 8 -31.32 18.30 -7.97
C PRO A 8 -29.81 18.10 -7.99
N LEU A 9 -29.18 18.44 -6.85
CA LEU A 9 -27.79 18.11 -6.55
C LEU A 9 -27.67 16.59 -6.43
N VAL A 10 -27.30 15.92 -7.52
CA VAL A 10 -26.93 14.50 -7.51
C VAL A 10 -25.60 14.37 -6.78
N PHE A 11 -25.66 14.08 -5.48
CA PHE A 11 -24.50 13.75 -4.67
C PHE A 11 -24.13 12.29 -4.97
N ALA A 12 -23.27 12.07 -5.96
CA ALA A 12 -22.67 10.77 -6.21
C ALA A 12 -21.75 10.43 -5.03
N PHE A 13 -22.26 9.66 -4.08
CA PHE A 13 -21.48 9.11 -2.98
C PHE A 13 -20.53 8.07 -3.55
N ALA A 14 -19.33 8.50 -3.94
CA ALA A 14 -18.24 7.59 -4.30
C ALA A 14 -17.87 6.80 -3.04
N ALA A 15 -18.46 5.62 -2.89
CA ALA A 15 -18.03 4.66 -1.88
C ALA A 15 -16.59 4.26 -2.23
N ALA A 16 -15.62 4.90 -1.56
CA ALA A 16 -14.24 4.47 -1.60
C ALA A 16 -14.21 3.05 -1.00
N ALA A 17 -14.11 2.05 -1.86
CA ALA A 17 -13.86 0.69 -1.44
C ALA A 17 -12.47 0.66 -0.80
N PHE A 18 -12.42 0.72 0.54
CA PHE A 18 -11.20 0.48 1.29
C PHE A 18 -10.88 -1.02 1.18
N ALA A 19 -10.15 -1.39 0.13
CA ALA A 19 -9.53 -2.69 0.04
C ALA A 19 -8.66 -2.90 1.30
N ALA A 20 -8.68 -4.11 1.86
CA ALA A 20 -7.82 -4.46 2.98
C ALA A 20 -6.36 -4.26 2.55
N GLN A 21 -5.75 -3.16 3.00
CA GLN A 21 -4.37 -2.86 2.67
C GLN A 21 -3.45 -3.80 3.46
N PRO A 22 -2.26 -4.14 2.93
CA PRO A 22 -1.24 -4.83 3.71
C PRO A 22 -0.97 -4.09 5.02
N LYS A 23 -0.52 -4.86 6.03
CA LYS A 23 -0.11 -4.30 7.31
C LYS A 23 0.87 -3.15 7.09
N GLU A 24 0.68 -2.08 7.85
CA GLU A 24 1.62 -0.97 7.89
C GLU A 24 2.76 -1.30 8.85
N TYR A 25 3.97 -1.10 8.38
CA TYR A 25 5.21 -1.30 9.11
C TYR A 25 5.92 0.04 9.30
N GLN A 26 6.90 0.06 10.18
CA GLN A 26 7.71 1.25 10.43
C GLN A 26 9.19 0.90 10.55
N VAL A 27 10.02 1.83 10.08
CA VAL A 27 11.46 1.81 10.28
C VAL A 27 11.91 3.19 10.76
N THR A 28 12.78 3.22 11.76
CA THR A 28 13.31 4.46 12.35
C THR A 28 14.83 4.44 12.30
N GLY A 29 15.41 5.53 11.81
CA GLY A 29 16.86 5.67 11.68
C GLY A 29 17.26 6.96 10.95
N PRO A 30 18.56 7.27 10.84
CA PRO A 30 19.03 8.35 9.98
C PRO A 30 18.81 8.02 8.50
N ILE A 31 18.44 9.03 7.71
CA ILE A 31 18.43 8.94 6.25
C ILE A 31 19.88 8.93 5.76
N VAL A 32 20.27 7.89 5.03
CA VAL A 32 21.63 7.79 4.46
C VAL A 32 21.67 8.09 2.95
N ALA A 33 20.53 7.96 2.27
CA ALA A 33 20.34 8.41 0.90
C ALA A 33 18.89 8.81 0.66
N LEU A 34 18.67 9.79 -0.21
CA LEU A 34 17.35 10.31 -0.53
C LEU A 34 17.28 10.67 -2.00
N THR A 35 16.34 10.07 -2.71
CA THR A 35 16.01 10.41 -4.11
C THR A 35 14.55 10.83 -4.21
N ASN A 36 14.07 11.09 -5.43
CA ASN A 36 12.65 11.36 -5.66
C ASN A 36 11.78 10.14 -5.38
N ASP A 37 12.32 8.94 -5.59
CA ASP A 37 11.56 7.69 -5.58
C ASP A 37 11.91 6.78 -4.40
N VAL A 38 13.03 7.02 -3.69
CA VAL A 38 13.50 6.14 -2.61
C VAL A 38 14.01 6.96 -1.41
N ILE A 39 13.64 6.52 -0.21
CA ILE A 39 14.23 6.94 1.07
C ILE A 39 15.05 5.76 1.59
N THR A 40 16.35 5.94 1.79
CA THR A 40 17.21 4.91 2.39
C THR A 40 17.48 5.26 3.85
N VAL A 41 17.09 4.36 4.76
CA VAL A 41 17.22 4.52 6.22
C VAL A 41 18.20 3.49 6.75
N ASP A 42 19.14 3.92 7.59
CA ASP A 42 20.00 3.00 8.33
C ASP A 42 19.36 2.63 9.68
N LYS A 43 19.06 1.34 9.86
CA LYS A 43 18.54 0.80 11.11
C LYS A 43 19.59 -0.09 11.75
N GLY A 44 20.53 0.53 12.46
CA GLY A 44 21.54 -0.20 13.25
C GLY A 44 22.54 -0.99 12.39
N GLY A 45 22.92 -0.43 11.24
CA GLY A 45 23.85 -1.01 10.26
C GLY A 45 23.17 -1.63 9.04
N GLU A 46 21.87 -1.91 9.12
CA GLU A 46 21.08 -2.42 8.00
C GLU A 46 20.46 -1.27 7.19
N LYS A 47 20.71 -1.22 5.88
CA LYS A 47 20.14 -0.21 4.99
C LYS A 47 18.79 -0.68 4.46
N TRP A 48 17.75 0.05 4.81
CA TRP A 48 16.37 -0.15 4.35
C TRP A 48 16.06 0.82 3.23
N GLU A 49 15.66 0.31 2.06
CA GLU A 49 15.22 1.13 0.92
C GLU A 49 13.70 1.13 0.83
N ILE A 50 13.09 2.31 0.98
CA ILE A 50 11.64 2.48 0.98
C ILE A 50 11.24 3.34 -0.21
N GLY A 51 10.40 2.78 -1.08
CA GLY A 51 9.80 3.51 -2.20
C GLY A 51 8.90 4.64 -1.70
N ARG A 52 9.00 5.81 -2.35
CA ARG A 52 8.11 6.96 -2.15
C ARG A 52 7.58 7.46 -3.48
N SER A 53 6.50 8.22 -3.44
CA SER A 53 5.90 8.87 -4.61
C SER A 53 5.34 10.23 -4.23
N ALA A 54 4.79 10.97 -5.20
CA ALA A 54 4.08 12.22 -4.94
C ALA A 54 2.88 12.08 -3.98
N ALA A 55 2.33 10.85 -3.83
CA ALA A 55 1.25 10.56 -2.89
C ALA A 55 1.76 10.28 -1.46
N THR A 56 3.06 10.09 -1.26
CA THR A 56 3.64 9.87 0.07
C THR A 56 3.46 11.13 0.91
N LYS A 57 2.68 11.02 1.98
CA LYS A 57 2.51 12.11 2.94
C LYS A 57 3.83 12.34 3.70
N VAL A 58 4.42 13.51 3.53
CA VAL A 58 5.64 13.92 4.23
C VAL A 58 5.30 15.00 5.25
N THR A 59 5.70 14.79 6.49
CA THR A 59 5.61 15.81 7.55
C THR A 59 7.02 16.24 7.94
N GLY A 60 7.35 17.52 7.71
CA GLY A 60 8.69 18.06 7.92
C GLY A 60 9.60 17.93 6.69
N THR A 61 10.90 18.15 6.87
CA THR A 61 11.89 18.12 5.79
C THR A 61 12.66 16.80 5.81
N LEU A 62 12.63 16.06 4.70
CA LEU A 62 13.49 14.89 4.50
C LEU A 62 14.87 15.37 4.04
N ALA A 63 15.91 15.05 4.80
CA ALA A 63 17.29 15.37 4.46
C ALA A 63 18.22 14.24 4.92
N VAL A 64 19.28 13.98 4.16
CA VAL A 64 20.34 13.04 4.55
C VAL A 64 20.93 13.45 5.89
N GLY A 65 21.20 12.48 6.77
CA GLY A 65 21.64 12.66 8.14
C GLY A 65 20.51 12.89 9.16
N SER A 66 19.31 13.27 8.72
CA SER A 66 18.19 13.48 9.64
C SER A 66 17.58 12.15 10.10
N LYS A 67 17.22 12.06 11.38
CA LYS A 67 16.52 10.89 11.93
C LYS A 67 15.04 10.95 11.54
N VAL A 68 14.53 9.89 10.94
CA VAL A 68 13.15 9.78 10.46
C VAL A 68 12.52 8.48 10.95
N THR A 69 11.20 8.47 11.10
CA THR A 69 10.38 7.24 11.13
C THR A 69 9.58 7.18 9.85
N VAL A 70 9.82 6.16 9.03
CA VAL A 70 9.11 5.93 7.77
C VAL A 70 8.08 4.84 7.98
N TYR A 71 6.82 5.15 7.69
CA TYR A 71 5.71 4.20 7.65
C TYR A 71 5.54 3.68 6.23
N TYR A 72 5.48 2.37 6.05
CA TYR A 72 5.45 1.76 4.72
C TYR A 72 4.60 0.47 4.72
N ARG A 73 4.19 0.07 3.53
CA ARG A 73 3.53 -1.22 3.28
C ARG A 73 4.44 -2.05 2.38
N MET A 74 4.58 -3.33 2.70
CA MET A 74 5.28 -4.27 1.82
C MET A 74 4.33 -4.74 0.72
N ALA A 75 4.76 -4.61 -0.54
CA ALA A 75 4.03 -5.07 -1.70
C ALA A 75 4.92 -5.98 -2.54
N ALA A 76 4.36 -7.09 -3.02
CA ALA A 76 5.05 -7.96 -3.96
C ALA A 76 5.07 -7.32 -5.35
N THR A 77 6.21 -7.36 -6.04
CA THR A 77 6.34 -6.91 -7.44
C THR A 77 6.04 -8.02 -8.43
N SER A 78 6.35 -9.26 -8.08
CA SER A 78 5.99 -10.48 -8.81
C SER A 78 5.82 -11.64 -7.83
N ALA A 79 5.07 -12.67 -8.25
CA ALA A 79 4.94 -13.91 -7.52
C ALA A 79 4.96 -15.07 -8.52
N GLU A 80 5.93 -15.97 -8.38
CA GLU A 80 6.08 -17.16 -9.21
C GLU A 80 5.85 -18.41 -8.36
N VAL A 81 4.86 -19.23 -8.74
CA VAL A 81 4.62 -20.53 -8.11
C VAL A 81 5.56 -21.54 -8.76
N LYS A 82 6.61 -21.93 -8.02
CA LYS A 82 7.59 -22.90 -8.51
C LYS A 82 7.14 -24.36 -8.34
N ASP A 83 6.20 -24.61 -7.42
CA ASP A 83 5.56 -25.91 -7.22
C ASP A 83 4.08 -25.71 -6.88
N ALA A 84 3.18 -26.01 -7.82
CA ALA A 84 1.75 -26.06 -7.55
C ALA A 84 1.38 -27.49 -7.11
N PRO A 85 0.63 -27.68 -6.00
CA PRO A 85 0.01 -28.98 -5.76
C PRO A 85 -0.93 -29.30 -6.92
N ALA A 86 -0.83 -30.51 -7.47
CA ALA A 86 -1.63 -30.95 -8.60
C ALA A 86 -3.13 -30.74 -8.30
N LYS A 87 -3.80 -29.89 -9.10
CA LYS A 87 -5.25 -29.78 -9.10
C LYS A 87 -5.83 -31.12 -9.56
N GLY A 88 -6.32 -31.91 -8.61
CA GLY A 88 -6.88 -33.23 -8.90
C GLY A 88 -7.45 -33.97 -7.69
N ALA A 89 -8.23 -33.30 -6.83
CA ALA A 89 -9.04 -34.00 -5.83
C ALA A 89 -10.34 -33.24 -5.50
N GLU A 90 -11.04 -32.75 -6.52
CA GLU A 90 -12.48 -32.51 -6.41
C GLU A 90 -13.20 -33.40 -7.43
N LYS A 91 -13.46 -34.65 -7.04
CA LYS A 91 -14.58 -35.41 -7.58
C LYS A 91 -15.10 -36.43 -6.57
N LYS A 92 -16.26 -36.06 -6.00
CA LYS A 92 -17.34 -36.94 -5.54
C LYS A 92 -17.09 -37.81 -4.29
N GLU A 93 -17.52 -37.29 -3.14
CA GLU A 93 -18.24 -38.10 -2.16
C GLU A 93 -19.47 -37.35 -1.61
N LYS A 94 -20.43 -37.11 -2.50
CA LYS A 94 -21.86 -37.02 -2.15
C LYS A 94 -22.63 -37.83 -3.18
N ALA A 95 -22.55 -39.15 -3.07
CA ALA A 95 -23.55 -40.10 -3.59
C ALA A 95 -23.09 -41.55 -3.33
N LYS A 96 -23.37 -42.09 -2.15
CA LYS A 96 -23.77 -43.50 -2.01
C LYS A 96 -24.38 -43.77 -0.63
N LYS A 97 -25.67 -44.13 -0.68
CA LYS A 97 -26.45 -44.95 0.25
C LYS A 97 -26.47 -44.58 1.74
#